data_AF-A0A349MPZ3-F1
#
_entry.id   AF-A0A349MPZ3-F1
#
_cell.length_a   1.000
_cell.length_b   1.000
_cell.length_c   1.000
_cell.angle_alpha   90.00
_cell.angle_beta   90.00
_cell.angle_gamma   90.00
#
_symmetry.space_group_name_H-M   'P 1'
#
loop_
_entity.id
_entity.type
_entity.pdbx_description
1 polymer ?
#
loop_
_entity_poly.entity_id
_entity_poly.type
_entity_poly.pdbx_seq_one_letter_code
_entity_poly.pdbx_strand_id
1 'polypeptide(L)'
;MPLQAWQAVITPAYNLPAQFVIHAVAPIYIDGTKQEEDKLSSTYISICRLIRSHSITSISIPSIATGIYQFPISLASKIAIAIATLKKIWILNATLRLFVLMTTNFTPINPPSSADIQ
;
A
#
# COMPACT_ATOMS: atom_id res chain seq x y z
N MET A 1 -3.86 -9.12 -17.24
CA MET A 1 -2.40 -9.06 -17.08
C MET A 1 -2.10 -8.85 -15.61
N PRO A 2 -1.19 -9.62 -14.98
CA PRO A 2 -0.87 -9.43 -13.56
C PRO A 2 -0.18 -8.07 -13.35
N LEU A 3 -0.45 -7.45 -12.19
CA LEU A 3 0.24 -6.23 -11.76
C LEU A 3 1.74 -6.51 -11.56
N GLN A 4 2.59 -5.63 -12.09
CA GLN A 4 4.01 -5.74 -11.80
C GLN A 4 4.30 -5.34 -10.35
N ALA A 5 5.39 -5.88 -9.81
CA ALA A 5 5.80 -5.62 -8.44
C ALA A 5 5.96 -4.10 -8.20
N TRP A 6 5.43 -3.63 -7.07
CA TRP A 6 5.55 -2.23 -6.62
C TRP A 6 4.85 -1.21 -7.53
N GLN A 7 3.97 -1.68 -8.43
CA GLN A 7 3.14 -0.82 -9.28
C GLN A 7 1.73 -0.70 -8.74
N ALA A 8 1.05 0.34 -9.22
CA ALA A 8 -0.35 0.58 -8.99
C ALA A 8 -1.12 0.75 -10.31
N VAL A 9 -2.39 0.34 -10.32
CA VAL A 9 -3.38 0.60 -11.37
C VAL A 9 -4.63 1.20 -10.77
N ILE A 10 -5.46 1.81 -11.61
CA ILE A 10 -6.69 2.49 -11.19
C ILE A 10 -7.89 1.94 -11.94
N THR A 11 -9.01 1.82 -11.23
CA THR A 11 -10.31 1.45 -11.79
C THR A 11 -11.40 2.41 -11.29
N PRO A 12 -12.54 2.52 -11.98
CA PRO A 12 -13.73 3.11 -11.38
C PRO A 12 -14.09 2.39 -10.07
N ALA A 13 -14.64 3.12 -9.10
CA ALA A 13 -15.04 2.53 -7.82
C ALA A 13 -16.45 1.90 -7.83
N TYR A 14 -17.20 2.07 -8.92
CA TYR A 14 -18.56 1.56 -9.11
C TYR A 14 -19.50 2.00 -7.98
N ASN A 15 -19.99 1.06 -7.15
CA ASN A 15 -21.02 1.32 -6.12
C ASN A 15 -20.44 1.90 -4.81
N LEU A 16 -19.19 2.39 -4.82
CA LEU A 16 -18.55 3.04 -3.68
C LEU A 16 -18.74 4.56 -3.76
N PRO A 17 -18.71 5.29 -2.62
CA PRO A 17 -18.78 6.75 -2.60
C PRO A 17 -17.53 7.43 -3.20
N ALA A 18 -16.45 6.67 -3.46
CA ALA A 18 -15.27 7.16 -4.14
C ALA A 18 -15.46 7.17 -5.66
N GLN A 19 -14.70 7.97 -6.40
CA GLN A 19 -14.70 7.93 -7.87
C GLN A 19 -13.86 6.78 -8.41
N PHE A 20 -12.73 6.49 -7.74
CA PHE A 20 -11.74 5.53 -8.18
C PHE A 20 -11.26 4.63 -7.04
N VAL A 21 -10.78 3.44 -7.40
CA VAL A 21 -10.01 2.56 -6.54
C VAL A 21 -8.63 2.38 -7.16
N ILE A 22 -7.58 2.64 -6.38
CA ILE A 22 -6.18 2.41 -6.77
C ILE A 22 -5.74 1.08 -6.15
N HIS A 23 -5.40 0.12 -6.99
CA HIS A 23 -4.88 -1.18 -6.60
C HIS A 23 -3.35 -1.13 -6.67
N ALA A 24 -2.66 -1.45 -5.59
CA ALA A 24 -1.20 -1.37 -5.51
C ALA A 24 -0.59 -2.63 -4.92
N VAL A 25 0.54 -3.07 -5.47
CA VAL A 25 1.28 -4.24 -4.97
C VAL A 25 2.38 -3.77 -4.03
N ALA A 26 2.25 -4.05 -2.74
CA ALA A 26 3.23 -3.66 -1.72
C ALA A 26 4.21 -4.79 -1.40
N PRO A 27 5.45 -4.47 -0.96
CA PRO A 27 6.45 -5.47 -0.60
C PRO A 27 6.13 -6.22 0.67
N ILE A 28 6.52 -7.49 0.66
CA ILE A 28 6.67 -8.30 1.87
C ILE A 28 7.97 -7.87 2.55
N TYR A 29 7.88 -7.55 3.83
CA TYR A 29 9.04 -7.31 4.67
C TYR A 29 9.60 -8.63 5.16
N ILE A 30 10.89 -8.86 4.95
CA ILE A 30 11.57 -10.10 5.40
C ILE A 30 12.55 -9.75 6.51
N ASP A 31 13.53 -8.91 6.20
CA ASP A 31 14.60 -8.54 7.13
C ASP A 31 15.16 -7.12 6.91
N GLY A 32 14.63 -6.38 5.92
CA GLY A 32 15.11 -5.04 5.58
C GLY A 32 16.38 -5.02 4.73
N THR A 33 16.91 -6.18 4.34
CA THR A 33 18.16 -6.28 3.56
C THR A 33 17.92 -6.28 2.04
N LYS A 34 16.66 -6.42 1.61
CA LYS A 34 16.25 -6.55 0.21
C LYS A 34 15.60 -5.27 -0.32
N GLN A 35 16.00 -4.11 0.19
CA GLN A 35 15.50 -2.80 -0.24
C GLN A 35 13.97 -2.68 -0.08
N GLU A 36 13.40 -3.31 0.96
CA GLU A 36 11.95 -3.29 1.19
C GLU A 36 11.41 -1.87 1.37
N GLU A 37 12.19 -0.98 1.98
CA GLU A 37 11.87 0.44 2.11
C GLU A 37 11.77 1.15 0.75
N ASP A 38 12.72 0.91 -0.15
CA ASP A 38 12.71 1.50 -1.51
C ASP A 38 11.56 0.95 -2.35
N LYS A 39 11.24 -0.34 -2.19
CA LYS A 39 10.10 -0.99 -2.85
C LYS A 39 8.77 -0.42 -2.35
N LEU A 40 8.64 -0.18 -1.05
CA LEU A 40 7.45 0.44 -0.48
C LEU A 40 7.34 1.89 -0.97
N SER A 41 8.45 2.62 -1.01
CA SER A 41 8.52 3.96 -1.58
C SER A 41 8.10 3.98 -3.05
N SER A 42 8.55 3.01 -3.86
CA SER A 42 8.15 2.86 -5.26
C SER A 42 6.65 2.61 -5.41
N THR A 43 6.06 1.81 -4.53
CA THR A 43 4.61 1.57 -4.47
C THR A 43 3.85 2.89 -4.27
N TYR A 44 4.27 3.70 -3.28
CA TYR A 44 3.68 5.01 -3.04
C TYR A 44 3.87 5.97 -4.22
N ILE A 45 5.04 6.00 -4.86
CA ILE A 45 5.30 6.83 -6.05
C ILE A 45 4.37 6.45 -7.20
N SER A 46 4.14 5.15 -7.43
CA SER A 46 3.21 4.70 -8.46
C SER A 46 1.77 5.14 -8.18
N ILE A 47 1.34 5.11 -6.91
CA ILE A 47 0.02 5.64 -6.50
C ILE A 47 -0.05 7.15 -6.79
N CYS A 48 0.95 7.93 -6.37
CA CYS A 48 1.01 9.37 -6.62
C CYS A 48 0.95 9.72 -8.10
N ARG A 49 1.58 8.93 -8.97
CA ARG A 49 1.52 9.10 -10.42
C ARG A 49 0.09 9.01 -10.95
N LEU A 50 -0.69 8.05 -10.47
CA LEU A 50 -2.09 7.87 -10.87
C LEU A 50 -3.00 8.97 -10.35
N ILE A 51 -2.80 9.40 -9.10
CA ILE A 51 -3.52 10.54 -8.51
C ILE A 51 -3.34 11.78 -9.38
N ARG A 52 -2.07 12.07 -9.77
CA ARG A 52 -1.75 13.22 -10.61
C ARG A 52 -2.35 13.10 -12.01
N SER A 53 -2.27 11.92 -12.64
CA SER A 53 -2.78 11.75 -14.00
C SER A 53 -4.30 11.80 -14.10
N HIS A 54 -5.01 11.51 -13.00
CA HIS A 54 -6.48 11.55 -12.94
C HIS A 54 -7.01 12.79 -12.20
N SER A 55 -6.14 13.76 -11.88
CA SER A 55 -6.51 14.99 -11.18
C SER A 55 -7.28 14.75 -9.87
N ILE A 56 -6.95 13.68 -9.14
CA ILE A 56 -7.62 13.30 -7.90
C ILE A 56 -7.23 14.28 -6.80
N THR A 57 -8.23 14.91 -6.19
CA THR A 57 -8.05 15.91 -5.15
C THR A 57 -8.21 15.35 -3.74
N SER A 58 -8.64 14.12 -3.55
CA SER A 58 -8.78 13.52 -2.22
C SER A 58 -8.52 12.02 -2.29
N ILE A 59 -7.76 11.50 -1.33
CA ILE A 59 -7.45 10.08 -1.25
C ILE A 59 -7.43 9.62 0.21
N SER A 60 -7.94 8.41 0.44
CA SER A 60 -7.73 7.66 1.67
C SER A 60 -6.76 6.52 1.40
N ILE A 61 -5.68 6.44 2.17
CA ILE A 61 -4.66 5.40 2.01
C ILE A 61 -4.70 4.50 3.25
N PRO A 62 -4.76 3.17 3.08
CA PRO A 62 -4.68 2.23 4.19
C PRO A 62 -3.26 2.16 4.75
N SER A 63 -3.07 1.41 5.85
CA SER A 63 -1.73 1.05 6.31
C SER A 63 -1.13 0.00 5.37
N ILE A 64 -0.42 0.45 4.34
CA ILE A 64 0.15 -0.41 3.30
C ILE A 64 1.32 -1.22 3.89
N ALA A 65 1.36 -2.52 3.59
CA ALA A 65 2.41 -3.49 3.97
C ALA A 65 2.54 -3.85 5.47
N THR A 66 1.82 -3.20 6.38
CA THR A 66 1.96 -3.40 7.83
C THR A 66 1.14 -4.56 8.40
N GLY A 67 0.26 -5.17 7.61
CA GLY A 67 -0.52 -6.34 7.99
C GLY A 67 0.23 -7.66 7.76
N ILE A 68 -0.32 -8.54 6.92
CA ILE A 68 0.28 -9.84 6.57
C ILE A 68 1.71 -9.76 5.99
N TYR A 69 2.10 -8.59 5.48
CA TYR A 69 3.43 -8.33 4.91
C TYR A 69 4.46 -7.88 5.95
N GLN A 70 4.08 -7.80 7.23
CA GLN A 70 4.96 -7.65 8.39
C GLN A 70 5.90 -6.44 8.35
N PHE A 71 5.58 -5.43 7.53
CA PHE A 71 6.40 -4.23 7.47
C PHE A 71 6.31 -3.47 8.79
N PRO A 72 7.46 -3.12 9.43
CA PRO A 72 7.44 -2.40 10.69
C PRO A 72 6.66 -1.09 10.55
N ILE A 73 5.64 -0.91 11.41
CA ILE A 73 4.72 0.24 11.34
C ILE A 73 5.49 1.56 11.40
N SER A 74 6.54 1.64 12.21
CA SER A 74 7.38 2.84 12.36
C SER A 74 8.10 3.21 11.06
N LEU A 75 8.62 2.22 10.31
CA LEU A 75 9.27 2.43 9.01
C LEU A 75 8.25 2.76 7.93
N ALA A 76 7.16 1.97 7.83
CA ALA A 76 6.11 2.20 6.85
C ALA A 76 5.48 3.60 7.01
N SER A 77 5.23 4.02 8.25
CA SER A 77 4.67 5.35 8.55
C SER A 77 5.64 6.46 8.18
N LYS A 78 6.94 6.31 8.45
CA LYS A 78 7.97 7.29 8.03
C LYS A 78 8.00 7.43 6.50
N ILE A 79 7.95 6.32 5.77
CA ILE A 79 7.92 6.33 4.30
C ILE A 79 6.65 7.02 3.78
N ALA A 80 5.48 6.66 4.32
CA ALA A 80 4.21 7.27 3.94
C ALA A 80 4.20 8.79 4.19
N ILE A 81 4.67 9.22 5.36
CA ILE A 81 4.77 10.65 5.72
C ILE A 81 5.80 11.36 4.85
N ALA A 82 6.95 10.74 4.57
CA ALA A 82 7.99 11.33 3.73
C ALA A 82 7.46 11.58 2.32
N ILE A 83 6.79 10.60 1.70
CA ILE A 83 6.17 10.77 0.37
C ILE A 83 5.06 11.82 0.42
N ALA A 84 4.25 11.85 1.48
CA ALA A 84 3.26 12.89 1.67
C ALA A 84 3.88 14.27 1.90
N THR A 85 5.07 14.39 2.47
CA THR A 85 5.68 15.68 2.83
C THR A 85 6.60 16.24 1.74
N LEU A 86 7.12 15.40 0.83
CA LEU A 86 7.94 15.80 -0.30
C LEU A 86 7.13 16.76 -1.22
N LYS A 87 7.30 18.05 -0.93
CA LYS A 87 6.61 19.21 -1.51
C LYS A 87 6.75 19.29 -3.03
N LYS A 88 5.79 18.74 -3.79
CA LYS A 88 5.31 19.23 -5.11
C LYS A 88 4.16 18.43 -5.74
N ILE A 89 3.46 17.60 -4.97
CA ILE A 89 2.34 16.77 -5.47
C ILE A 89 0.98 17.20 -4.89
N TRP A 90 0.94 18.13 -3.93
CA TRP A 90 -0.30 18.62 -3.36
C TRP A 90 -0.88 19.76 -4.20
N ILE A 91 -2.00 19.47 -4.86
CA ILE A 91 -3.04 20.46 -5.15
C ILE A 91 -3.44 21.05 -3.79
N LEU A 92 -3.52 22.38 -3.71
CA LEU A 92 -3.75 23.20 -2.50
C LEU A 92 -5.00 22.85 -1.65
N ASN A 93 -5.75 21.78 -1.97
CA ASN A 93 -6.99 21.40 -1.31
C ASN A 93 -7.12 19.89 -1.05
N ALA A 94 -6.05 19.11 -1.18
CA ALA A 94 -6.14 17.67 -1.00
C ALA A 94 -6.04 17.22 0.46
N THR A 95 -7.12 16.61 0.98
CA THR A 95 -7.16 16.06 2.33
C THR A 95 -6.66 14.61 2.29
N LEU A 96 -5.48 14.36 2.88
CA LEU A 96 -5.03 13.00 3.14
C LEU A 96 -5.76 12.45 4.36
N ARG A 97 -6.63 11.45 4.17
CA ARG A 97 -7.19 10.69 5.30
C ARG A 97 -6.49 9.35 5.37
N LEU A 98 -5.43 9.28 6.18
CA LEU A 98 -4.77 8.01 6.47
C LEU A 98 -5.70 7.17 7.36
N PHE A 99 -6.32 6.13 6.79
CA PHE A 99 -7.16 5.19 7.53
C PHE A 99 -6.36 3.92 7.78
N VAL A 100 -5.82 3.74 8.99
CA VAL A 100 -5.17 2.48 9.36
C VAL A 100 -6.27 1.43 9.57
N LEU A 101 -6.66 0.74 8.49
CA LEU A 101 -7.57 -0.40 8.59
C LEU A 101 -6.74 -1.66 8.87
N MET A 102 -6.63 -2.02 10.15
CA MET A 102 -6.05 -3.29 10.59
C MET A 102 -7.12 -4.38 10.38
N THR A 103 -7.05 -5.14 9.29
CA THR A 103 -7.85 -6.38 9.19
C THR A 103 -7.13 -7.46 10.01
N THR A 104 -7.56 -7.67 11.24
CA THR A 104 -7.17 -8.84 12.01
C THR A 104 -8.12 -10.00 11.67
N ASN A 105 -7.56 -11.06 11.10
CA ASN A 105 -8.00 -12.43 11.32
C ASN A 105 -6.77 -13.31 11.13
N PHE A 106 -5.98 -13.38 12.21
CA PHE A 106 -4.79 -14.22 12.29
C PHE A 106 -5.27 -15.63 12.63
N THR A 107 -5.54 -16.46 11.63
CA THR A 107 -5.51 -17.92 11.83
C THR A 107 -4.05 -18.36 11.67
N PRO A 108 -3.38 -18.86 12.72
CA PRO A 108 -2.04 -19.40 12.57
C PRO A 108 -2.11 -20.59 11.61
N ILE A 109 -1.43 -20.48 10.48
CA ILE A 109 -1.21 -21.61 9.58
C ILE A 109 -0.14 -22.46 10.25
N ASN A 110 -0.56 -23.50 10.98
CA ASN A 110 0.38 -24.52 11.43
C ASN A 110 1.02 -25.14 10.16
N PRO A 111 2.35 -25.34 10.14
CA PRO A 111 2.96 -26.10 9.05
C PRO A 111 2.32 -27.50 9.00
N PRO A 112 2.07 -28.06 7.80
CA PRO A 112 1.48 -29.38 7.68
C PRO A 112 2.33 -30.38 8.45
N SER A 113 1.67 -31.22 9.25
CA SER A 113 2.35 -32.27 9.99
C SER A 113 2.94 -33.27 8.98
N SER A 114 4.07 -33.89 9.33
CA SER A 114 4.75 -34.90 8.52
C SER A 114 3.94 -36.19 8.28
N ALA A 115 2.64 -36.19 8.61
CA ALA A 115 1.71 -37.29 8.36
C ALA A 115 0.92 -37.12 7.04
N ASP A 116 0.95 -35.94 6.39
CA ASP A 116 0.19 -35.66 5.16
C ASP A 116 1.01 -35.88 3.87
N ILE A 117 2.20 -36.47 3.98
CA ILE A 117 3.01 -36.97 2.86
C ILE A 117 3.16 -38.49 3.02
N GLN A 118 2.05 -39.22 2.89
CA GLN A 118 1.99 -40.62 2.46
C GLN A 118 0.72 -40.88 1.68
#